data_AF-A0A9C7RP01-F1
#
_entry.id   AF-A0A9C7RP01-F1
#
_cell.length_a   1.000
_cell.length_b   1.000
_cell.length_c   1.000
_cell.angle_alpha   90.00
_cell.angle_beta   90.00
_cell.angle_gamma   90.00
#
_symmetry.space_group_name_H-M   'P 1'
#
loop_
_entity.id
_entity.type
_entity.pdbx_description
1 polymer ?
#
loop_
_entity_poly.entity_id
_entity_poly.type
_entity_poly.pdbx_seq_one_letter_code
_entity_poly.pdbx_strand_id
1 'polypeptide(L)' 'EEIRGNGGFGYDPIFLPEGHDKTFGEDPGVKEKLSHRSKAFKKLFSLLERILDKSAG' A
#
# COMPACT_ATOMS: atom_id res chain seq x y z
N GLU A 1 -2.59 12.78 -18.36
CA GLU A 1 -1.52 12.41 -17.41
C GLU A 1 -0.38 11.75 -18.16
N GLU A 2 0.86 12.02 -17.79
CA GLU A 2 2.05 11.41 -18.38
C GLU A 2 2.42 10.12 -17.64
N ILE A 3 2.89 9.11 -18.38
CA ILE A 3 3.36 7.83 -17.82
C ILE A 3 4.77 8.05 -17.24
N ARG A 4 4.95 7.78 -15.96
CA ARG A 4 6.23 7.93 -15.26
C ARG A 4 6.58 6.67 -14.46
N GLY A 5 7.81 6.18 -14.62
CA GLY A 5 8.33 4.99 -13.95
C GLY A 5 7.97 3.67 -14.66
N ASN A 6 8.71 2.61 -14.33
CA ASN A 6 8.59 1.27 -14.94
C ASN A 6 8.32 0.16 -13.91
N GLY A 7 8.17 0.52 -12.63
CA GLY A 7 7.87 -0.40 -11.55
C GLY A 7 6.37 -0.62 -11.36
N GLY A 8 6.04 -1.57 -10.49
CA GLY A 8 4.66 -1.87 -10.14
C GLY A 8 3.90 -2.64 -11.24
N PHE A 9 2.59 -2.41 -11.34
CA PHE A 9 1.70 -3.04 -12.31
C PHE A 9 0.47 -2.15 -12.60
N GLY A 10 -0.16 -2.35 -13.75
CA GLY A 10 -1.40 -1.66 -14.12
C GLY A 10 -1.23 -0.14 -14.15
N TYR A 11 -2.01 0.58 -13.34
CA TYR A 11 -2.03 2.05 -13.31
C TYR A 11 -0.94 2.69 -12.45
N ASP A 12 -0.04 1.90 -11.85
CA ASP A 12 1.02 2.44 -11.00
C ASP A 12 1.86 3.55 -11.67
N PRO A 13 2.21 3.46 -12.97
CA PRO A 13 3.00 4.52 -13.63
C PRO A 13 2.26 5.85 -13.84
N ILE A 14 0.95 5.92 -13.59
CA ILE A 14 0.17 7.16 -13.72
C ILE A 14 -0.46 7.59 -12.39
N PHE A 15 -0.50 6.71 -11.39
CA PHE A 15 -1.09 7.03 -10.10
C PHE A 15 -0.12 7.83 -9.24
N LEU A 16 -0.46 9.10 -9.00
CA LEU A 16 0.26 9.99 -8.08
C LEU A 16 -0.43 9.98 -6.70
N PRO A 17 0.16 9.37 -5.66
CA PRO A 17 -0.41 9.41 -4.32
C PRO A 17 -0.40 10.82 -3.75
N GLU A 18 -1.44 11.17 -3.00
CA GLU A 18 -1.57 12.49 -2.37
C GLU A 18 -0.35 12.82 -1.49
N GLY A 19 0.16 14.04 -1.61
CA GLY A 19 1.35 14.52 -0.87
C GLY A 19 2.69 13.96 -1.35
N HIS A 20 2.75 13.36 -2.56
CA HIS A 20 3.97 12.84 -3.15
C HIS A 20 4.15 13.38 -4.58
N ASP A 21 5.41 13.49 -5.02
CA ASP A 21 5.76 13.99 -6.36
C ASP A 21 6.09 12.87 -7.37
N LYS A 22 6.14 11.62 -6.89
CA LYS A 22 6.45 10.42 -7.67
C LYS A 22 5.26 9.49 -7.78
N THR A 23 5.06 8.89 -8.95
CA THR A 23 4.03 7.86 -9.14
C THR A 23 4.41 6.57 -8.40
N PHE A 24 3.45 5.65 -8.23
CA PHE A 24 3.77 4.31 -7.73
C PHE A 24 4.71 3.53 -8.66
N GLY A 25 4.74 3.85 -9.96
CA GLY A 25 5.69 3.26 -10.91
C GLY A 25 7.11 3.78 -10.76
N GLU A 26 7.29 4.99 -10.22
CA GLU A 26 8.60 5.60 -9.94
C GLU A 26 9.15 5.21 -8.56
N ASP A 27 8.28 4.98 -7.57
CA ASP A 27 8.66 4.59 -6.22
C ASP A 27 7.74 3.46 -5.67
N PRO A 28 8.07 2.19 -5.96
CA PRO A 28 7.31 1.05 -5.44
C PRO A 28 7.32 0.95 -3.90
N GLY A 29 8.31 1.53 -3.22
CA GLY A 29 8.40 1.53 -1.75
C GLY A 29 7.31 2.39 -1.10
N VAL A 30 6.94 3.50 -1.75
CA VAL A 30 5.79 4.32 -1.34
C VAL A 30 4.49 3.52 -1.46
N LYS A 31 4.32 2.73 -2.54
CA LYS A 31 3.16 1.84 -2.71
C LYS A 31 3.04 0.82 -1.58
N GLU A 32 4.15 0.20 -1.17
CA GLU A 32 4.15 -0.75 -0.06
C GLU A 32 3.66 -0.12 1.25
N LYS A 33 4.01 1.14 1.52
CA LYS A 33 3.61 1.84 2.74
C LYS A 33 2.19 2.38 2.71
N LEU A 34 1.73 2.85 1.53
CA LEU A 34 0.54 3.69 1.42
C LEU A 34 -0.63 3.09 0.63
N SER A 35 -0.42 2.01 -0.12
CA SER A 35 -1.49 1.45 -0.95
C SER A 35 -2.71 1.05 -0.12
N HIS A 36 -3.89 1.09 -0.75
CA HIS A 36 -5.13 0.60 -0.16
C HIS A 36 -5.01 -0.84 0.35
N ARG A 37 -4.25 -1.68 -0.38
CA ARG A 37 -3.95 -3.05 0.01
C ARG A 37 -3.21 -3.09 1.34
N SER A 38 -2.09 -2.37 1.45
CA SER A 38 -1.30 -2.33 2.68
C SER A 38 -2.12 -1.84 3.88
N LYS A 39 -2.94 -0.79 3.70
CA LYS A 39 -3.84 -0.28 4.74
C LYS A 39 -4.88 -1.32 5.18
N ALA A 40 -5.51 -2.02 4.23
CA ALA A 40 -6.50 -3.05 4.53
C ALA A 40 -5.88 -4.24 5.29
N PHE A 41 -4.72 -4.73 4.85
CA PHE A 41 -4.03 -5.84 5.52
C PHE A 41 -3.55 -5.47 6.92
N LYS A 42 -3.00 -4.26 7.13
CA LYS A 42 -2.66 -3.78 8.49
C LYS A 42 -3.87 -3.81 9.43
N LYS A 43 -5.04 -3.37 8.96
CA LYS A 43 -6.28 -3.43 9.75
C LYS A 43 -6.72 -4.87 10.03
N LEU A 44 -6.58 -5.76 9.05
CA LEU A 44 -6.87 -7.18 9.21
C LEU A 44 -5.95 -7.82 10.26
N PHE A 45 -4.64 -7.62 10.17
CA PHE A 45 -3.67 -8.20 11.10
C PHE A 45 -3.93 -7.73 12.53
N SER A 46 -4.18 -6.44 12.74
CA SER A 46 -4.55 -5.90 14.06
C SER A 46 -5.81 -6.56 14.64
N LEU A 47 -6.81 -6.88 13.78
CA LEU A 47 -8.00 -7.61 14.22
C LEU A 47 -7.69 -9.06 14.60
N LEU A 48 -6.87 -9.73 13.80
CA LEU A 48 -6.47 -11.13 14.02
C LEU A 48 -5.64 -11.27 15.29
N GLU A 49 -4.65 -10.41 15.51
CA GLU A 49 -3.85 -10.36 16.74
C GLU A 49 -4.76 -10.25 17.97
N ARG A 50 -5.72 -9.32 17.95
CA ARG A 50 -6.68 -9.14 19.05
C ARG A 50 -7.55 -10.38 19.30
N ILE A 51 -7.90 -11.14 18.27
CA ILE A 51 -8.71 -12.35 18.41
C ILE A 51 -7.86 -13.51 18.94
N LEU A 52 -6.65 -13.67 18.41
CA LEU A 52 -5.74 -14.75 18.78
C LEU A 52 -5.20 -14.57 20.20
N ASP A 53 -4.83 -13.35 20.60
CA ASP A 53 -4.36 -13.06 21.97
C ASP A 53 -5.43 -13.36 23.03
N LYS A 54 -6.71 -13.18 22.70
CA LYS A 54 -7.84 -13.49 23.61
C LYS A 54 -8.15 -14.97 23.72
N SER A 55 -7.70 -15.79 22.78
CA SER A 55 -7.89 -17.24 22.81
C SER A 55 -6.78 -17.97 23.57
N ALA A 56 -5.74 -17.25 23.98
CA ALA A 56 -4.59 -17.79 24.71
C ALA A 56 -4.68 -17.64 26.25
N GLY A 57 -5.79 -17.09 26.77
CA GLY A 57 -6.08 -16.98 28.21
C GLY A 57 -7.43 -17.57 28.54
#